data_AF-A0A9D6FG12-F1
#
_entry.id   AF-A0A9D6FG12-F1
#
_cell.length_a   1.000
_cell.length_b   1.000
_cell.length_c   1.000
_cell.angle_alpha   90.00
_cell.angle_beta   90.00
_cell.angle_gamma   90.00
#
_symmetry.space_group_name_H-M   'P 1'
#
loop_
_entity.id
_entity.type
_entity.pdbx_description
1 polymer ?
#
loop_
_entity_poly.entity_id
_entity_poly.type
_entity_poly.pdbx_seq_one_letter_code
_entity_poly.pdbx_strand_id
1 'polypeptide(L)'
;MSRTGTSAISAWSACARIRRATGSFGYPFPVSVKTGTAKGYRDVWCVAYSDTYIAGVRVGHPDNYPMKKRTGADSAAQLVHGIMETLHPHRMDGMGETAFPPPPGYVARRICMLSGKLATDETQHLALEWFKPGTEPVEKSDVYRKVVIDARTGRLALPDSAALQSTSAESHPFRQDERSRHGPNPGDPLVLR
;
A
#
# COMPACT_ATOMS: atom_id res chain seq x y z
N MET A 1 22.98 -12.49 -23.69
CA MET A 1 22.81 -11.12 -23.17
C MET A 1 21.69 -11.12 -22.14
N SER A 2 22.04 -11.36 -20.87
CA SER A 2 21.09 -11.49 -19.77
C SER A 2 20.59 -10.11 -19.33
N ARG A 3 19.26 -9.92 -19.35
CA ARG A 3 18.63 -8.74 -18.74
C ARG A 3 18.79 -8.87 -17.23
N THR A 4 19.61 -7.99 -16.65
CA THR A 4 19.64 -7.70 -15.23
C THR A 4 18.25 -7.27 -14.79
N GLY A 5 17.57 -8.15 -14.05
CA GLY A 5 16.31 -7.83 -13.39
C GLY A 5 16.58 -6.80 -12.30
N THR A 6 16.20 -5.56 -12.56
CA THR A 6 16.08 -4.52 -11.55
C THR A 6 15.02 -4.97 -10.55
N SER A 7 15.44 -5.54 -9.42
CA SER A 7 14.54 -5.79 -8.30
C SER A 7 13.96 -4.45 -7.86
N ALA A 8 12.65 -4.34 -8.00
CA ALA A 8 11.88 -3.16 -7.68
C ALA A 8 12.18 -2.67 -6.26
N ILE A 9 12.77 -1.47 -6.16
CA ILE A 9 12.59 -0.59 -5.02
C ILE A 9 11.18 -0.03 -5.17
N SER A 10 10.16 -0.86 -4.94
CA SER A 10 8.76 -0.43 -4.97
C SER A 10 8.30 -0.13 -3.55
N ALA A 11 7.66 1.03 -3.42
CA ALA A 11 7.03 1.61 -2.23
C ALA A 11 7.96 2.32 -1.24
N TRP A 12 8.51 3.46 -1.71
CA TRP A 12 8.59 4.67 -0.89
C TRP A 12 7.22 5.36 -0.90
N SER A 13 6.20 4.71 -0.34
CA SER A 13 4.88 5.31 -0.18
C SER A 13 4.29 4.81 1.12
N ALA A 14 4.44 5.62 2.17
CA ALA A 14 3.50 5.72 3.28
C ALA A 14 3.96 6.85 4.23
N CYS A 15 3.86 8.09 3.78
CA CYS A 15 3.74 9.25 4.69
C CYS A 15 2.39 9.91 4.44
N ALA A 16 1.34 9.10 4.46
CA ALA A 16 -0.04 9.56 4.48
C ALA A 16 -0.70 8.92 5.69
N ARG A 17 -0.81 9.71 6.77
CA ARG A 17 -1.59 9.45 7.98
C ARG A 17 -1.47 8.00 8.47
N ILE A 18 -0.45 7.73 9.30
CA ILE A 18 -0.29 6.48 10.03
C ILE A 18 -1.65 6.12 10.64
N ARG A 19 -2.38 5.17 10.02
CA ARG A 19 -3.32 4.34 10.76
C ARG A 19 -2.49 3.76 11.88
N ARG A 20 -2.87 3.98 13.14
CA ARG A 20 -2.18 3.41 14.32
C ARG A 20 -1.95 1.92 14.03
N ALA A 21 -0.75 1.60 13.56
CA ALA A 21 -0.36 0.21 13.41
C ALA A 21 -0.29 -0.35 14.82
N THR A 22 -0.72 -1.58 15.01
CA THR A 22 -0.58 -2.28 16.29
C THR A 22 0.59 -3.26 16.18
N GLY A 23 1.23 -3.60 17.30
CA GLY A 23 2.39 -4.50 17.31
C GLY A 23 3.69 -3.83 16.87
N SER A 24 4.60 -4.57 16.23
CA SER A 24 5.99 -4.15 15.92
C SER A 24 6.14 -2.88 15.09
N PHE A 25 5.08 -2.41 14.44
CA PHE A 25 5.08 -1.19 13.62
C PHE A 25 4.31 -0.02 14.27
N GLY A 26 3.75 -0.23 15.46
CA GLY A 26 2.89 0.72 16.15
C GLY A 26 3.63 1.67 17.06
N TYR A 27 4.12 2.78 16.53
CA TYR A 27 4.81 3.79 17.32
C TYR A 27 3.84 4.86 17.84
N PRO A 28 4.04 5.38 19.06
CA PRO A 28 3.28 6.52 19.57
C PRO A 28 3.71 7.86 18.94
N PHE A 29 4.69 7.83 18.03
CA PHE A 29 5.25 8.97 17.31
C PHE A 29 5.54 8.63 15.85
N PRO A 30 5.78 9.62 14.98
CA PRO A 30 6.00 9.37 13.56
C PRO A 30 7.30 8.60 13.30
N VAL A 31 7.16 7.37 12.82
CA VAL A 31 8.28 6.53 12.40
C VAL A 31 7.92 5.88 11.06
N SER A 32 8.84 5.94 10.11
CA SER A 32 8.77 5.16 8.88
C SER A 32 9.61 3.90 9.04
N VAL A 33 9.07 2.75 8.61
CA VAL A 33 9.72 1.44 8.81
C VAL A 33 9.73 0.66 7.51
N LYS A 34 10.88 0.05 7.19
CA LYS A 34 11.02 -0.92 6.11
C LYS A 34 11.64 -2.21 6.62
N THR A 35 11.00 -3.32 6.28
CA THR A 35 11.53 -4.66 6.55
C THR A 35 12.03 -5.33 5.27
N GLY A 36 12.94 -6.29 5.45
CA GLY A 36 13.35 -7.21 4.41
C GLY A 36 13.69 -8.59 4.97
N THR A 37 13.70 -9.58 4.09
CA THR A 37 14.03 -10.97 4.43
C THR A 37 14.80 -11.55 3.25
N ALA A 38 16.03 -12.01 3.50
CA ALA A 38 16.82 -12.63 2.45
C ALA A 38 16.21 -13.95 1.99
N LYS A 39 16.46 -14.28 0.72
CA LYS A 39 16.08 -15.55 0.13
C LYS A 39 16.63 -16.71 0.98
N GLY A 40 15.78 -17.70 1.25
CA GLY A 40 16.16 -18.86 2.06
C GLY A 40 16.32 -18.54 3.55
N TYR A 41 15.78 -17.42 4.04
CA TYR A 41 15.75 -17.06 5.47
C TYR A 41 17.15 -16.95 6.11
N ARG A 42 18.16 -16.58 5.33
CA ARG A 42 19.55 -16.44 5.84
C ARG A 42 19.71 -15.25 6.78
N ASP A 43 19.01 -14.18 6.46
CA ASP A 43 18.90 -13.01 7.31
C ASP A 43 17.55 -12.33 7.17
N VAL A 44 17.30 -11.47 8.14
CA VAL A 44 16.17 -10.57 8.21
C VAL A 44 16.69 -9.23 8.67
N TRP A 45 16.10 -8.16 8.15
CA TRP A 45 16.48 -6.82 8.54
C TRP A 45 15.27 -5.90 8.64
N CYS A 46 15.44 -4.87 9.44
CA CYS A 46 14.49 -3.80 9.61
C CYS A 46 15.26 -2.50 9.76
N VAL A 47 14.79 -1.45 9.10
CA VAL A 47 15.26 -0.07 9.29
C VAL A 47 14.06 0.78 9.66
N ALA A 48 14.21 1.57 10.72
CA ALA A 48 13.28 2.60 11.13
C ALA A 48 13.94 3.98 11.08
N TYR A 49 13.12 4.97 10.77
CA TYR A 49 13.51 6.36 10.62
C TYR A 49 12.47 7.26 11.29
N SER A 50 12.92 8.14 12.19
CA SER A 50 12.21 9.31 12.69
C SER A 50 12.87 10.57 12.14
N ASP A 51 12.36 11.75 12.49
CA ASP A 51 13.00 13.02 12.10
C ASP A 51 14.41 13.22 12.71
N THR A 52 14.69 12.52 13.82
CA THR A 52 15.89 12.71 14.64
C THR A 52 16.83 11.51 14.55
N TYR A 53 16.31 10.29 14.42
CA TYR A 53 17.10 9.07 14.47
C TYR A 53 16.83 8.11 13.31
N ILE A 54 17.87 7.37 12.96
CA ILE A 54 17.79 6.20 12.09
C ILE A 54 18.33 4.99 12.84
N ALA A 55 17.58 3.89 12.86
CA ALA A 55 17.98 2.65 13.50
C ALA A 55 17.82 1.49 12.52
N GLY A 56 18.84 0.64 12.41
CA GLY A 56 18.84 -0.54 11.56
C GLY A 56 19.26 -1.77 12.34
N VAL A 57 18.49 -2.85 12.24
CA VAL A 57 18.83 -4.16 12.81
C VAL A 57 18.83 -5.19 11.72
N ARG A 58 19.90 -5.99 11.68
CA ARG A 58 19.98 -7.23 10.92
C ARG A 58 20.14 -8.39 11.91
N VAL A 59 19.37 -9.45 11.70
CA VAL A 59 19.48 -10.71 12.44
C VAL A 59 19.79 -11.81 11.43
N GLY A 60 20.82 -12.60 11.71
CA GLY A 60 21.30 -13.65 10.82
C GLY A 60 22.48 -14.39 11.44
N HIS A 61 22.80 -15.56 10.90
CA HIS A 61 24.04 -16.24 11.26
C HIS A 61 25.22 -15.55 10.56
N PRO A 62 26.37 -15.37 11.23
CA PRO A 62 27.57 -14.77 10.61
C PRO A 62 28.05 -15.50 9.35
N ASP A 63 27.82 -16.81 9.28
CA ASP A 63 28.16 -17.69 8.15
C ASP A 63 27.05 -17.78 7.07
N ASN A 64 25.96 -17.02 7.23
CA ASN A 64 24.76 -17.03 6.38
C ASN A 64 23.99 -18.37 6.35
N TYR A 65 24.12 -19.22 7.36
CA TYR A 65 23.27 -20.40 7.47
C TYR A 65 21.78 -20.01 7.57
N PRO A 66 20.84 -20.77 6.98
CA PRO A 66 19.40 -20.49 7.09
C PRO A 66 18.89 -20.48 8.54
N MET A 67 18.16 -19.43 8.92
CA MET A 67 17.44 -19.37 10.18
C MET A 67 16.12 -20.17 10.10
N LYS A 68 15.50 -20.42 11.26
CA LYS A 68 14.19 -21.12 11.39
C LYS A 68 13.01 -20.29 10.85
N LYS A 69 12.96 -20.08 9.53
CA LYS A 69 11.88 -19.39 8.77
C LYS A 69 11.39 -18.09 9.42
N ARG A 70 12.30 -17.27 9.96
CA ARG A 70 11.96 -15.98 10.57
C ARG A 70 11.73 -14.92 9.51
N THR A 71 10.78 -14.02 9.74
CA THR A 71 10.53 -12.85 8.87
C THR A 71 11.08 -11.59 9.53
N GLY A 72 11.32 -10.54 8.74
CA GLY A 72 11.72 -9.23 9.26
C GLY A 72 10.70 -8.62 10.22
N ALA A 73 9.41 -8.88 10.02
CA ALA A 73 8.33 -8.38 10.89
C ALA A 73 8.33 -9.04 12.28
N ASP A 74 8.62 -10.34 12.34
CA ASP A 74 8.57 -11.12 13.59
C ASP A 74 9.88 -11.12 14.38
N SER A 75 10.90 -10.38 13.93
CA SER A 75 12.24 -10.39 14.55
C SER A 75 12.90 -9.01 14.53
N ALA A 76 13.52 -8.63 13.42
CA ALA A 76 14.25 -7.37 13.30
C ALA A 76 13.36 -6.15 13.61
N ALA A 77 12.07 -6.17 13.22
CA ALA A 77 11.15 -5.08 13.51
C ALA A 77 10.88 -4.88 15.01
N GLN A 78 10.80 -5.96 15.80
CA GLN A 78 10.61 -5.87 17.25
C GLN A 78 11.84 -5.25 17.94
N LEU A 79 13.04 -5.62 17.47
CA LEU A 79 14.29 -5.08 18.01
C LEU A 79 14.44 -3.59 17.69
N VAL A 80 14.17 -3.20 16.44
CA VAL A 80 14.17 -1.79 16.04
C VAL A 80 13.11 -0.99 16.81
N HIS A 81 11.96 -1.60 17.09
CA HIS A 81 10.91 -0.95 17.88
C HIS A 81 11.39 -0.54 19.26
N GLY A 82 11.96 -1.48 20.02
CA GLY A 82 12.51 -1.19 21.34
C GLY A 82 13.64 -0.15 21.30
N ILE A 83 14.48 -0.17 20.26
CA ILE A 83 15.52 0.84 20.06
C ILE A 83 14.89 2.23 19.86
N MET A 84 13.91 2.37 18.97
CA MET A 84 13.26 3.65 18.70
C MET A 84 12.51 4.18 19.93
N GLU A 85 11.83 3.32 20.70
CA GLU A 85 11.19 3.73 21.96
C GLU A 85 12.21 4.18 23.01
N THR A 86 13.39 3.55 23.05
CA THR A 86 14.48 3.94 23.96
C THR A 86 15.11 5.27 23.55
N LEU A 87 15.28 5.49 22.24
CA LEU A 87 15.79 6.75 21.69
C LEU A 87 14.79 7.91 21.82
N HIS A 88 13.50 7.60 21.96
CA HIS A 88 12.41 8.57 22.09
C HIS A 88 11.67 8.50 23.43
N PRO A 89 12.34 8.79 24.57
CA PRO A 89 11.75 8.62 25.90
C PRO A 89 10.54 9.53 26.15
N HIS A 90 10.46 10.70 25.50
CA HIS A 90 9.30 11.60 25.61
C HIS A 90 8.32 11.47 24.44
N ARG A 91 8.42 10.37 23.67
CA ARG A 91 7.59 9.99 22.51
C ARG A 91 7.65 11.00 21.37
N MET A 92 7.13 12.20 21.58
CA MET A 92 7.15 13.25 20.58
C MET A 92 8.53 13.90 20.50
N ASP A 93 9.30 14.06 21.60
CA ASP A 93 10.63 14.71 21.60
C ASP A 93 10.75 15.99 20.73
N GLY A 94 9.68 16.77 20.60
CA GLY A 94 9.63 17.95 19.75
C GLY A 94 9.23 17.71 18.28
N MET A 95 9.01 16.45 17.86
CA MET A 95 8.40 16.07 16.58
C MET A 95 7.04 16.76 16.42
N GLY A 96 6.94 17.64 15.43
CA GLY A 96 5.68 18.26 15.04
C GLY A 96 4.76 17.29 14.29
N GLU A 97 3.50 17.68 14.09
CA GLU A 97 2.49 16.93 13.33
C GLU A 97 2.94 16.58 11.89
N THR A 98 3.99 17.24 11.39
CA THR A 98 4.59 17.07 10.06
C THR A 98 6.00 16.47 10.11
N ALA A 99 6.27 15.49 10.98
CA ALA A 99 7.59 14.86 11.12
C ALA A 99 8.18 14.30 9.80
N PHE A 100 7.36 14.08 8.78
CA PHE A 100 7.81 13.78 7.42
C PHE A 100 7.31 14.87 6.47
N PRO A 101 8.06 15.97 6.29
CA PRO A 101 7.66 17.02 5.36
C PRO A 101 7.62 16.48 3.93
N PRO A 102 6.75 17.04 3.07
CA PRO A 102 6.71 16.65 1.67
C PRO A 102 8.07 16.90 1.02
N PRO A 103 8.53 16.01 0.12
CA PRO A 103 9.80 16.20 -0.55
C PRO A 103 9.79 17.49 -1.39
N PRO A 104 10.81 18.36 -1.29
CA PRO A 104 10.83 19.64 -1.95
C PRO A 104 10.82 19.48 -3.48
N GLY A 105 9.98 20.25 -4.16
CA GLY A 105 9.85 20.22 -5.62
C GLY A 105 9.01 19.07 -6.17
N TYR A 106 8.37 18.25 -5.32
CA TYR A 106 7.44 17.21 -5.75
C TYR A 106 6.00 17.73 -5.80
N VAL A 107 5.19 17.11 -6.66
CA VAL A 107 3.77 17.42 -6.83
C VAL A 107 2.91 16.37 -6.16
N ALA A 108 1.93 16.81 -5.36
CA ALA A 108 0.97 15.92 -4.73
C ALA A 108 -0.12 15.51 -5.73
N ARG A 109 -0.47 14.22 -5.77
CA ARG A 109 -1.65 13.72 -6.49
C ARG A 109 -2.43 12.74 -5.63
N ARG A 110 -3.76 12.83 -5.72
CA ARG A 110 -4.64 11.80 -5.20
C ARG A 110 -4.70 10.66 -6.21
N ILE A 111 -4.37 9.46 -5.76
CA ILE A 111 -4.36 8.26 -6.57
C ILE A 111 -5.29 7.20 -5.99
N CYS A 112 -5.75 6.29 -6.85
CA CYS A 112 -6.41 5.07 -6.44
C CYS A 112 -5.34 4.05 -6.02
N MET A 113 -5.37 3.58 -4.78
CA MET A 113 -4.40 2.62 -4.25
C MET A 113 -4.39 1.28 -5.00
N LEU A 114 -5.50 0.93 -5.66
CA LEU A 114 -5.62 -0.33 -6.40
C LEU A 114 -5.03 -0.25 -7.81
N SER A 115 -5.17 0.88 -8.50
CA SER A 115 -4.70 1.03 -9.89
C SER A 115 -3.40 1.82 -10.03
N GLY A 116 -3.02 2.61 -9.02
CA GLY A 116 -1.92 3.58 -9.12
C GLY A 116 -2.24 4.78 -10.04
N LYS A 117 -3.46 4.86 -10.57
CA LYS A 117 -3.92 5.93 -11.48
C LYS A 117 -4.53 7.09 -10.69
N LEU A 118 -4.76 8.21 -11.37
CA LEU A 118 -5.37 9.40 -10.79
C LEU A 118 -6.77 9.07 -10.24
N ALA A 119 -7.01 9.45 -8.99
CA ALA A 119 -8.28 9.19 -8.34
C ALA A 119 -9.43 9.98 -8.99
N THR A 120 -10.60 9.35 -9.02
CA THR A 120 -11.89 9.96 -9.41
C THR A 120 -12.75 10.19 -8.16
N ASP A 121 -13.87 10.88 -8.33
CA ASP A 121 -14.83 11.11 -7.22
C ASP A 121 -15.41 9.80 -6.65
N GLU A 122 -15.42 8.74 -7.45
CA GLU A 122 -15.91 7.41 -7.07
C GLU A 122 -14.85 6.58 -6.31
N THR A 123 -13.60 7.04 -6.27
CA THR A 123 -12.49 6.26 -5.72
C THR A 123 -12.62 6.13 -4.20
N GLN A 124 -12.84 4.91 -3.71
CA GLN A 124 -12.94 4.65 -2.28
C GLN A 124 -11.56 4.45 -1.63
N HIS A 125 -10.62 3.84 -2.36
CA HIS A 125 -9.27 3.59 -1.90
C HIS A 125 -8.31 4.69 -2.34
N LEU A 126 -8.35 5.81 -1.61
CA LEU A 126 -7.55 6.99 -1.88
C LEU A 126 -6.20 6.97 -1.15
N ALA A 127 -5.14 7.31 -1.87
CA ALA A 127 -3.86 7.71 -1.29
C ALA A 127 -3.42 9.07 -1.83
N LEU A 128 -2.74 9.85 -1.00
CA LEU A 128 -1.99 11.03 -1.44
C LEU A 128 -0.54 10.63 -1.63
N GLU A 129 -0.03 10.76 -2.85
CA GLU A 129 1.36 10.45 -3.18
C GLU A 129 2.07 11.67 -3.78
N TRP A 130 3.39 11.70 -3.62
CA TRP A 130 4.26 12.77 -4.09
C TRP A 130 5.07 12.27 -5.29
N PHE A 131 4.95 12.96 -6.41
CA PHE A 131 5.61 12.61 -7.67
C PHE A 131 6.66 13.65 -8.04
N LYS A 132 7.72 13.21 -8.72
CA LYS A 132 8.60 14.15 -9.41
C LYS A 132 7.77 14.83 -10.52
N PRO A 133 7.91 16.15 -10.75
CA PRO A 133 7.18 16.81 -11.83
C PRO A 133 7.37 16.10 -13.17
N GLY A 134 6.27 15.77 -13.84
CA GLY A 134 6.24 15.05 -15.11
C GLY A 134 6.16 13.53 -14.99
N THR A 135 6.23 12.96 -13.79
CA THR A 135 6.05 11.52 -13.56
C THR A 135 4.72 11.18 -12.89
N GLU A 136 3.87 12.17 -12.65
CA GLU A 136 2.54 11.92 -12.08
C GLU A 136 1.64 11.11 -13.01
N PRO A 137 0.74 10.27 -12.47
CA PRO A 137 -0.29 9.62 -13.26
C PRO A 137 -1.24 10.65 -13.85
N VAL A 138 -1.45 10.56 -15.17
CA VAL A 138 -2.40 11.40 -15.91
C VAL A 138 -3.72 10.69 -16.20
N GLU A 139 -3.70 9.37 -16.29
CA GLU A 139 -4.88 8.55 -16.52
C GLU A 139 -5.75 8.48 -15.27
N LYS A 140 -7.07 8.54 -15.46
CA LYS A 140 -8.04 8.33 -14.37
C LYS A 140 -8.23 6.85 -14.09
N SER A 141 -8.43 6.51 -12.82
CA SER A 141 -8.74 5.15 -12.38
C SER A 141 -10.13 4.73 -12.86
N ASP A 142 -10.23 3.50 -13.36
CA ASP A 142 -11.45 2.81 -13.80
C ASP A 142 -11.93 1.73 -12.80
N VAL A 143 -11.18 1.54 -11.71
CA VAL A 143 -11.50 0.59 -10.63
C VAL A 143 -12.83 0.91 -9.96
N TYR A 144 -13.16 2.17 -9.74
CA TYR A 144 -14.45 2.56 -9.17
C TYR A 144 -15.26 3.29 -10.22
N ARG A 145 -16.47 2.79 -10.49
CA ARG A 145 -17.39 3.39 -11.45
C ARG A 145 -18.76 3.56 -10.84
N LYS A 146 -19.39 4.69 -11.14
CA LYS A 146 -20.82 4.87 -10.87
C LYS A 146 -21.60 4.04 -11.88
N VAL A 147 -22.43 3.14 -11.37
CA VAL A 147 -23.36 2.35 -12.17
C VAL A 147 -24.78 2.67 -11.76
N VAL A 148 -25.68 2.59 -12.72
CA VAL A 148 -27.11 2.65 -12.45
C VAL A 148 -27.60 1.23 -12.25
N ILE A 149 -28.27 1.00 -11.13
CA ILE A 149 -28.93 -0.26 -10.82
C ILE A 149 -30.44 -0.08 -10.90
N ASP A 150 -31.12 -1.11 -11.35
CA ASP A 150 -32.57 -1.22 -11.23
C ASP A 150 -32.91 -1.51 -9.75
N ALA A 151 -33.56 -0.56 -9.10
CA ALA A 151 -33.87 -0.58 -7.67
C ALA A 151 -34.75 -1.78 -7.26
N ARG A 152 -35.52 -2.35 -8.19
CA ARG A 152 -36.37 -3.53 -7.90
C ARG A 152 -35.57 -4.83 -7.91
N THR A 153 -34.57 -4.91 -8.79
CA THR A 153 -33.86 -6.18 -9.05
C THR A 153 -32.46 -6.21 -8.44
N GLY A 154 -31.90 -5.06 -8.09
CA GLY A 154 -30.51 -4.94 -7.63
C GLY A 154 -29.48 -5.22 -8.73
N ARG A 155 -29.90 -5.37 -9.99
CA ARG A 155 -29.02 -5.59 -11.15
C ARG A 155 -28.71 -4.28 -11.86
N LEU A 156 -27.71 -4.28 -12.74
CA LEU A 156 -27.45 -3.15 -13.64
C LEU A 156 -28.72 -2.79 -14.41
N ALA A 157 -29.03 -1.49 -14.46
CA ALA A 157 -30.18 -0.98 -15.18
C ALA A 157 -30.05 -1.26 -16.69
N LEU A 158 -31.13 -1.81 -17.27
CA LEU A 158 -31.28 -1.88 -18.72
C LEU A 158 -31.86 -0.54 -19.22
N PRO A 159 -31.80 -0.26 -20.54
CA PRO A 159 -32.32 1.00 -21.11
C PRO A 159 -33.77 1.30 -20.71
N ASP A 160 -34.59 0.27 -20.50
CA ASP A 160 -36.02 0.38 -20.20
C ASP A 160 -36.36 0.26 -18.69
N SER A 161 -35.36 0.25 -17.81
CA SER A 161 -35.58 0.16 -16.36
C SER A 161 -36.25 1.43 -15.81
N ALA A 162 -37.45 1.28 -15.23
CA ALA A 162 -38.25 2.40 -14.73
C ALA A 162 -37.83 2.88 -13.33
N ALA A 163 -37.19 2.03 -12.52
CA ALA A 163 -36.79 2.35 -11.16
C ALA A 163 -35.26 2.38 -11.05
N LEU A 164 -34.66 3.56 -11.21
CA LEU A 164 -33.21 3.73 -11.29
C LEU A 164 -32.63 4.26 -9.97
N GLN A 165 -31.55 3.63 -9.51
CA GLN A 165 -30.71 4.12 -8.42
C GLN A 165 -29.25 4.15 -8.87
N SER A 166 -28.49 5.17 -8.47
CA SER A 166 -27.06 5.23 -8.77
C SER A 166 -26.25 4.75 -7.58
N THR A 167 -25.28 3.86 -7.82
CA THR A 167 -24.33 3.40 -6.79
C THR A 167 -22.92 3.31 -7.35
N SER A 168 -21.92 3.43 -6.49
CA SER A 168 -20.51 3.24 -6.84
C SER A 168 -20.18 1.76 -6.74
N ALA A 169 -19.68 1.16 -7.82
CA ALA A 169 -19.28 -0.24 -7.87
C ALA A 169 -17.78 -0.36 -8.14
N GLU A 170 -17.13 -1.27 -7.42
CA GLU A 170 -15.76 -1.68 -7.70
C GLU A 170 -15.74 -2.64 -8.89
N SER A 171 -15.11 -2.22 -9.98
CA SER A 171 -14.74 -3.12 -11.06
C SER A 171 -13.57 -3.97 -10.56
N HIS A 172 -13.84 -5.25 -10.28
CA HIS A 172 -12.76 -6.20 -10.14
C HIS A 172 -12.24 -6.46 -11.56
N PRO A 173 -10.98 -6.11 -11.89
CA PRO A 173 -10.38 -6.66 -13.09
C PRO A 173 -10.38 -8.18 -12.88
N PHE A 174 -11.17 -8.88 -13.69
CA PHE A 174 -11.03 -10.32 -13.83
C PHE A 174 -9.60 -10.57 -14.32
N ARG A 175 -8.69 -10.83 -13.37
CA ARG A 175 -7.33 -11.24 -13.67
C ARG A 175 -7.49 -12.62 -14.30
N GLN A 176 -7.40 -12.68 -15.63
CA GLN A 176 -7.32 -13.95 -16.35
C GLN A 176 -6.10 -14.69 -15.80
N ASP A 177 -6.33 -15.61 -14.86
CA ASP A 177 -5.37 -16.66 -14.59
C ASP A 177 -5.29 -17.48 -15.88
N GLU A 178 -4.09 -17.66 -16.44
CA GLU A 178 -3.83 -18.38 -17.71
C GLU A 178 -4.29 -19.86 -17.68
N ARG A 179 -4.95 -20.32 -16.61
CA ARG A 179 -5.47 -21.69 -16.45
C ARG A 179 -6.95 -21.88 -16.84
N SER A 180 -7.70 -20.83 -17.15
CA SER A 180 -9.11 -20.96 -17.54
C SER A 180 -9.31 -20.54 -19.00
N ARG A 181 -9.21 -21.49 -19.94
CA ARG A 181 -9.56 -21.29 -21.36
C ARG A 181 -11.08 -21.23 -21.62
N HIS A 182 -11.87 -20.80 -20.65
CA HIS A 182 -13.30 -20.57 -20.83
C HIS A 182 -13.59 -19.13 -20.42
N GLY A 183 -13.90 -18.30 -21.41
CA GLY A 183 -14.31 -16.93 -21.19
C GLY A 183 -15.62 -16.87 -20.38
N PRO A 184 -15.86 -15.78 -19.63
CA PRO A 184 -17.09 -15.63 -18.88
C PRO A 184 -18.29 -15.50 -19.83
N ASN A 185 -19.39 -16.17 -19.49
CA ASN A 185 -20.66 -16.02 -20.19
C ASN A 185 -21.28 -14.65 -19.86
N PRO A 186 -21.99 -14.01 -20.81
CA PRO A 186 -22.76 -12.80 -20.53
C PRO A 186 -23.88 -13.13 -19.53
N GLY A 187 -23.61 -12.92 -18.23
CA GLY A 187 -24.53 -13.30 -17.16
C GLY A 187 -23.92 -13.36 -15.76
N ASP A 188 -22.59 -13.32 -15.62
CA ASP A 188 -21.97 -13.38 -14.29
C ASP A 188 -22.29 -12.11 -13.46
N PRO A 189 -22.81 -12.26 -12.23
CA PRO A 189 -23.20 -11.14 -11.39
C PRO A 189 -21.97 -10.37 -10.91
N LEU A 190 -22.00 -9.04 -11.08
CA LEU A 190 -21.09 -8.15 -10.37
C LEU A 190 -21.39 -8.27 -8.87
N VAL A 191 -20.37 -8.62 -8.09
CA VAL A 191 -20.46 -8.68 -6.64
C VAL A 191 -20.56 -7.24 -6.11
N LEU A 192 -21.76 -6.84 -5.71
CA LEU A 192 -22.01 -5.60 -4.97
C LEU A 192 -21.59 -5.82 -3.51
N ARG A 193 -20.76 -4.91 -2.98
CA ARG A 193 -20.46 -4.81 -1.55
C ARG A 193 -20.82 -3.42 -1.06
#